data_AF-A0A6A6SAD1-F1
#
_entry.id   AF-A0A6A6SAD1-F1
#
_cell.length_a   1.000
_cell.length_b   1.000
_cell.length_c   1.000
_cell.angle_alpha   90.00
_cell.angle_beta   90.00
_cell.angle_gamma   90.00
#
_symmetry.space_group_name_H-M   'P 1'
#
loop_
_entity.id
_entity.type
_entity.pdbx_description
1 polymer ?
#
loop_
_entity_poly.entity_id
_entity_poly.type
_entity_poly.pdbx_seq_one_letter_code
_entity_poly.pdbx_strand_id
1 'polypeptide(L)'
;MPSRTAPTLRTLLRTTTSLRPTATTHVPRSFSQFQSHSPSPPPPYHARNHSILASTTQWTRFNTSYAYTSVRTFTRSVPAQASSPPQTSPEAAQKIEQAIETITDLYGTARDEFEIAAEETEKNTTYAEDDRVAAREELDKLLEFYNEVLEGDKAVAEEVKRRIGQRIRELEQAVLALEESVKHGD
;
A
#
# COMPACT_ATOMS: atom_id res chain seq x y z
N MET A 1 28.11 -56.30 -27.03
CA MET A 1 28.46 -54.99 -27.61
C MET A 1 27.27 -54.04 -27.42
N PRO A 2 27.25 -53.18 -26.38
CA PRO A 2 26.21 -52.16 -26.23
C PRO A 2 26.67 -50.83 -26.85
N SER A 3 25.90 -50.32 -27.81
CA SER A 3 26.10 -49.03 -28.45
C SER A 3 25.50 -47.90 -27.60
N ARG A 4 26.39 -47.03 -27.09
CA ARG A 4 26.06 -45.71 -26.55
C ARG A 4 25.60 -44.80 -27.69
N THR A 5 24.50 -44.08 -27.49
CA THR A 5 24.25 -42.80 -28.18
C THR A 5 23.76 -41.78 -27.15
N ALA A 6 24.43 -40.63 -27.13
CA ALA A 6 24.12 -39.47 -26.30
C ALA A 6 23.58 -38.36 -27.21
N PRO A 7 22.62 -37.53 -26.77
CA PRO A 7 22.29 -36.30 -27.48
C PRO A 7 23.08 -35.12 -26.91
N THR A 8 23.99 -34.59 -27.72
CA THR A 8 24.58 -33.25 -27.63
C THR A 8 23.61 -32.24 -28.25
N LEU A 9 23.03 -31.34 -27.45
CA LEU A 9 22.30 -30.18 -27.97
C LEU A 9 23.17 -28.93 -27.86
N ARG A 10 23.39 -28.36 -29.05
CA ARG A 10 24.23 -27.21 -29.34
C ARG A 10 23.50 -25.90 -29.00
N THR A 11 24.30 -24.99 -28.49
CA THR A 11 24.10 -23.53 -28.33
C THR A 11 23.38 -22.85 -29.50
N LEU A 12 22.47 -21.92 -29.19
CA LEU A 12 22.05 -20.86 -30.10
C LEU A 12 22.33 -19.48 -29.48
N LEU A 13 23.03 -18.67 -30.27
CA LEU A 13 23.57 -17.35 -29.98
C LEU A 13 22.45 -16.31 -29.95
N ARG A 14 22.46 -15.41 -28.96
CA ARG A 14 21.64 -14.19 -28.96
C ARG A 14 22.45 -13.06 -29.57
N THR A 15 22.11 -12.71 -30.81
CA THR A 15 22.65 -11.55 -31.54
C THR A 15 21.56 -10.48 -31.55
N THR A 16 21.80 -9.32 -30.95
CA THR A 16 20.96 -8.13 -31.21
C THR A 16 21.86 -6.93 -31.39
N THR A 17 21.92 -6.46 -32.64
CA THR A 17 22.73 -5.32 -33.09
C THR A 17 22.01 -4.00 -32.79
N SER A 18 22.80 -2.95 -32.63
CA SER A 18 22.41 -1.58 -32.27
C SER A 18 21.78 -0.82 -33.43
N LEU A 19 20.78 0.02 -33.16
CA LEU A 19 20.37 1.12 -34.05
C LEU A 19 20.29 2.44 -33.29
N ARG A 20 20.95 3.43 -33.89
CA ARG A 20 21.13 4.82 -33.51
C ARG A 20 20.06 5.68 -34.20
N PRO A 21 19.50 6.70 -33.54
CA PRO A 21 18.89 7.83 -34.23
C PRO A 21 19.81 9.07 -34.24
N THR A 22 19.86 9.76 -35.38
CA THR A 22 20.55 11.04 -35.59
C THR A 22 19.58 12.23 -35.51
N ALA A 23 19.89 13.14 -34.58
CA ALA A 23 19.76 14.60 -34.55
C ALA A 23 18.57 15.33 -35.21
N THR A 24 17.96 16.28 -34.46
CA THR A 24 17.92 17.73 -34.83
C THR A 24 17.23 18.61 -33.74
N THR A 25 17.94 19.71 -33.40
CA THR A 25 17.54 21.00 -32.75
C THR A 25 17.17 21.12 -31.25
N HIS A 26 18.22 21.30 -30.45
CA HIS A 26 18.54 22.43 -29.54
C HIS A 26 17.44 23.21 -28.78
N VAL A 27 17.42 23.02 -27.46
CA VAL A 27 17.16 24.07 -26.44
C VAL A 27 18.08 23.80 -25.24
N PRO A 28 18.89 24.76 -24.76
CA PRO A 28 19.76 24.53 -23.63
C PRO A 28 18.94 24.68 -22.34
N ARG A 29 18.53 23.55 -21.75
CA ARG A 29 18.00 23.56 -20.38
C ARG A 29 19.08 23.06 -19.44
N SER A 30 19.55 23.99 -18.61
CA SER A 30 20.59 23.81 -17.61
C SER A 30 20.39 22.53 -16.80
N PHE A 31 21.49 21.80 -16.65
CA PHE A 31 21.67 20.76 -15.64
C PHE A 31 21.24 21.30 -14.27
N SER A 32 20.09 20.88 -13.76
CA SER A 32 19.81 20.96 -12.33
C SER A 32 20.48 19.75 -11.70
N GLN A 33 21.52 20.05 -10.93
CA GLN A 33 22.18 19.14 -10.00
C GLN A 33 21.15 18.30 -9.25
N PHE A 34 21.51 17.05 -8.99
CA PHE A 34 20.99 16.27 -7.88
C PHE A 34 21.07 17.11 -6.60
N GLN A 35 19.99 17.82 -6.29
CA GLN A 35 19.81 18.50 -5.04
C GLN A 35 19.01 17.53 -4.18
N SER A 36 19.75 16.81 -3.34
CA SER A 36 19.25 16.24 -2.10
C SER A 36 18.16 17.13 -1.54
N HIS A 37 16.93 16.63 -1.52
CA HIS A 37 15.82 17.31 -0.86
C HIS A 37 16.12 17.34 0.64
N SER A 38 16.84 18.38 1.04
CA SER A 38 16.95 18.83 2.41
C SER A 38 15.53 19.16 2.88
N PRO A 39 15.06 18.61 4.01
CA PRO A 39 13.78 19.01 4.56
C PRO A 39 13.80 20.53 4.83
N SER A 40 12.70 21.20 4.51
CA SER A 40 12.53 22.64 4.78
C SER A 40 12.85 22.92 6.26
N PRO A 41 13.59 24.00 6.57
CA PRO A 41 13.85 24.38 7.95
C PRO A 41 12.53 24.72 8.65
N PRO A 42 12.39 24.39 9.95
CA PRO A 42 11.19 24.72 10.70
C PRO A 42 11.01 26.25 10.76
N PRO A 43 9.76 26.75 10.77
CA PRO A 43 9.52 28.18 10.92
C PRO A 43 10.07 28.70 12.26
N PRO A 44 10.54 29.95 12.31
CA PRO A 44 11.09 30.54 13.52
C PRO A 44 10.00 30.64 14.60
N TYR A 45 10.21 29.99 15.73
CA TYR A 45 9.40 30.20 16.92
C TYR A 45 9.74 31.57 17.52
N HIS A 46 8.83 32.53 17.40
CA HIS A 46 8.88 33.74 18.21
C HIS A 46 8.34 33.44 19.61
N ALA A 47 9.19 32.85 20.47
CA ALA A 47 8.96 32.87 21.90
C ALA A 47 9.43 34.23 22.45
N ARG A 48 8.50 34.95 23.04
CA ARG A 48 8.70 36.28 23.63
C ARG A 48 9.88 36.26 24.61
N ASN A 49 10.90 37.07 24.32
CA ASN A 49 12.01 37.50 25.19
C ASN A 49 13.29 36.64 25.33
N HIS A 50 13.64 35.71 24.43
CA HIS A 50 14.99 35.11 24.44
C HIS A 50 15.50 34.81 23.02
N SER A 51 16.45 35.61 22.50
CA SER A 51 17.12 35.35 21.22
C SER A 51 18.30 34.41 21.43
N ILE A 52 18.16 33.14 21.02
CA ILE A 52 19.31 32.22 20.94
C ILE A 52 19.59 31.98 19.44
N LEU A 53 20.61 32.66 18.92
CA LEU A 53 21.17 32.38 17.61
C LEU A 53 21.85 31.00 17.67
N ALA A 54 21.35 30.02 16.92
CA ALA A 54 22.03 28.74 16.77
C ALA A 54 23.27 28.93 15.87
N SER A 55 24.45 28.90 16.50
CA SER A 55 25.73 28.96 15.81
C SER A 55 25.93 27.72 14.94
N THR A 56 26.01 27.92 13.63
CA THR A 56 26.45 26.89 12.69
C THR A 56 27.97 26.86 12.73
N THR A 57 28.57 25.67 12.79
CA THR A 57 30.02 25.40 12.93
C THR A 57 30.43 25.08 14.36
N GLN A 58 30.30 23.81 14.76
CA GLN A 58 31.24 23.09 15.62
C GLN A 58 30.77 21.65 15.80
N TRP A 59 31.45 20.72 15.11
CA TRP A 59 31.28 19.28 15.30
C TRP A 59 32.03 18.90 16.59
N THR A 60 31.34 18.97 17.73
CA THR A 60 31.97 18.64 19.02
C THR A 60 31.85 17.16 19.30
N ARG A 61 32.95 16.47 19.05
CA ARG A 61 33.32 15.14 19.54
C ARG A 61 33.01 15.02 21.05
N PHE A 62 32.13 14.10 21.42
CA PHE A 62 31.96 13.71 22.83
C PHE A 62 33.10 12.75 23.23
N ASN A 63 34.09 13.28 23.95
CA ASN A 63 35.00 12.48 24.76
C ASN A 63 34.83 12.94 26.21
N THR A 64 34.14 12.15 27.03
CA THR A 64 34.11 12.35 28.48
C THR A 64 34.33 11.00 29.15
N SER A 65 35.49 10.87 29.79
CA SER A 65 35.86 9.75 30.64
C SER A 65 35.03 9.72 31.92
N TYR A 66 34.79 8.51 32.40
CA TYR A 66 34.22 8.11 33.70
C TYR A 66 34.51 9.06 34.88
N ALA A 67 33.47 9.45 35.64
CA ALA A 67 33.50 9.53 37.11
C ALA A 67 32.07 9.68 37.72
N TYR A 68 31.57 8.56 38.24
CA TYR A 68 30.84 8.38 39.51
C TYR A 68 29.59 9.22 39.91
N THR A 69 28.53 8.42 40.15
CA THR A 69 27.45 8.49 41.18
C THR A 69 26.42 9.62 41.18
N SER A 70 25.22 9.28 40.72
CA SER A 70 24.00 9.57 41.49
C SER A 70 22.95 8.49 41.20
N VAL A 71 22.84 7.52 42.10
CA VAL A 71 21.77 6.53 42.08
C VAL A 71 20.50 7.24 42.52
N ARG A 72 19.75 7.80 41.57
CA ARG A 72 18.33 8.08 41.79
C ARG A 72 17.57 6.77 41.59
N THR A 73 17.28 6.12 42.70
CA THR A 73 16.27 5.06 42.79
C THR A 73 14.91 5.64 42.39
N PHE A 74 14.59 5.58 41.09
CA PHE A 74 13.21 5.69 40.66
C PHE A 74 12.55 4.34 40.93
N THR A 75 11.78 4.26 42.02
CA THR A 75 10.75 3.25 42.18
C THR A 75 9.74 3.46 41.05
N ARG A 76 9.99 2.80 39.92
CA ARG A 76 9.06 2.71 38.80
C ARG A 76 7.85 1.94 39.29
N SER A 77 6.88 2.66 39.84
CA SER A 77 5.50 2.20 39.94
C SER A 77 5.11 1.72 38.55
N VAL A 78 4.98 0.40 38.41
CA VAL A 78 4.49 -0.25 37.20
C VAL A 78 3.11 0.35 36.93
N PRO A 79 2.88 1.07 35.82
CA PRO A 79 1.51 1.33 35.41
C PRO A 79 0.92 -0.02 35.01
N ALA A 80 0.11 -0.57 35.91
CA ALA A 80 -0.82 -1.64 35.63
C ALA A 80 -1.87 -1.11 34.66
N GLN A 81 -1.60 -1.25 33.36
CA GLN A 81 -2.56 -1.61 32.31
C GLN A 81 -1.80 -1.60 30.98
N ALA A 82 -1.01 -2.65 30.76
CA ALA A 82 -0.92 -3.15 29.41
C ALA A 82 -2.32 -3.64 29.06
N SER A 83 -3.07 -2.84 28.30
CA SER A 83 -4.23 -3.32 27.55
C SER A 83 -3.74 -4.52 26.75
N SER A 84 -4.01 -5.71 27.27
CA SER A 84 -3.78 -6.95 26.54
C SER A 84 -4.53 -6.79 25.21
N PRO A 85 -3.92 -7.08 24.04
CA PRO A 85 -4.74 -7.23 22.85
C PRO A 85 -5.87 -8.23 23.20
N PRO A 86 -7.10 -8.05 22.69
CA PRO A 86 -8.17 -9.00 22.92
C PRO A 86 -7.60 -10.39 22.62
N GLN A 87 -7.59 -11.26 23.61
CA GLN A 87 -7.02 -12.59 23.48
C GLN A 87 -7.99 -13.41 22.63
N THR A 88 -8.02 -13.15 21.33
CA THR A 88 -8.60 -14.08 20.36
C THR A 88 -7.80 -15.36 20.45
N SER A 89 -8.48 -16.50 20.60
CA SER A 89 -7.85 -17.83 20.50
C SER A 89 -6.93 -17.87 19.28
N PRO A 90 -5.75 -18.53 19.33
CA PRO A 90 -4.86 -18.64 18.18
C PRO A 90 -5.57 -19.20 16.93
N GLU A 91 -6.58 -20.05 17.12
CA GLU A 91 -7.43 -20.55 16.03
C GLU A 91 -8.31 -19.45 15.42
N ALA A 92 -8.92 -18.60 16.25
CA ALA A 92 -9.72 -17.47 15.77
C ALA A 92 -8.85 -16.44 15.04
N ALA A 93 -7.61 -16.23 15.49
CA ALA A 93 -6.66 -15.36 14.80
C ALA A 93 -6.31 -15.89 13.40
N GLN A 94 -6.15 -17.20 13.23
CA GLN A 94 -5.92 -17.82 11.91
C GLN A 94 -7.13 -17.65 11.00
N LYS A 95 -8.35 -17.87 11.51
CA LYS A 95 -9.60 -17.64 10.76
C LYS A 95 -9.74 -16.19 10.32
N ILE A 96 -9.39 -15.23 11.19
CA ILE A 96 -9.38 -13.80 10.85
C ILE A 96 -8.41 -13.52 9.71
N GLU A 97 -7.17 -13.98 9.82
CA GLU A 97 -6.16 -13.71 8.81
C GLU A 97 -6.54 -14.33 7.46
N GLN A 98 -7.03 -15.58 7.47
CA GLN A 98 -7.51 -16.25 6.26
C GLN A 98 -8.69 -15.51 5.62
N ALA A 99 -9.67 -15.08 6.42
CA ALA A 99 -10.82 -14.31 5.91
C ALA A 99 -10.36 -12.98 5.30
N ILE A 100 -9.42 -12.28 5.96
CA ILE A 100 -8.85 -11.02 5.47
C ILE A 100 -8.13 -11.21 4.14
N GLU A 101 -7.33 -12.27 4.02
CA GLU A 101 -6.62 -12.63 2.79
C GLU A 101 -7.62 -12.84 1.65
N THR A 102 -8.60 -13.72 1.84
CA THR A 102 -9.62 -14.01 0.80
C THR A 102 -10.43 -12.78 0.41
N ILE A 103 -10.85 -11.96 1.38
CA ILE A 103 -11.57 -10.71 1.10
C ILE A 103 -10.67 -9.74 0.33
N THR A 104 -9.37 -9.67 0.65
CA THR A 104 -8.44 -8.77 -0.03
C THR A 104 -8.21 -9.19 -1.47
N ASP A 105 -8.13 -10.49 -1.74
CA ASP A 105 -8.02 -11.04 -3.10
C ASP A 105 -9.27 -10.74 -3.92
N LEU A 106 -10.47 -11.04 -3.38
CA LEU A 106 -11.76 -10.74 -4.03
C LEU A 106 -11.94 -9.24 -4.26
N TYR A 107 -11.53 -8.41 -3.30
CA TYR A 107 -11.57 -6.96 -3.44
C TYR A 107 -10.64 -6.48 -4.56
N GLY A 108 -9.46 -7.09 -4.71
CA GLY A 108 -8.55 -6.80 -5.81
C GLY A 108 -9.21 -7.06 -7.16
N THR A 109 -9.78 -8.25 -7.34
CA THR A 109 -10.51 -8.61 -8.57
C THR A 109 -11.70 -7.68 -8.84
N ALA A 110 -12.58 -7.47 -7.85
CA ALA A 110 -13.75 -6.60 -8.03
C ALA A 110 -13.35 -5.15 -8.37
N ARG A 111 -12.24 -4.67 -7.81
CA ARG A 111 -11.72 -3.34 -8.12
C ARG A 111 -11.15 -3.26 -9.54
N ASP A 112 -10.39 -4.26 -9.98
CA ASP A 112 -9.84 -4.28 -11.34
C ASP A 112 -10.96 -4.27 -12.39
N GLU A 113 -12.01 -5.08 -12.19
CA GLU A 113 -13.18 -5.09 -13.08
C GLU A 113 -13.95 -3.75 -13.05
N PHE A 114 -14.08 -3.12 -11.87
CA PHE A 114 -14.66 -1.77 -11.78
C PHE A 114 -13.83 -0.72 -12.54
N GLU A 115 -12.50 -0.78 -12.47
CA GLU A 115 -11.62 0.14 -13.20
C GLU A 115 -11.79 -0.03 -14.72
N ILE A 116 -11.90 -1.28 -15.21
CA ILE A 116 -12.23 -1.57 -16.61
C ILE A 116 -13.60 -0.99 -16.97
N ALA A 117 -14.63 -1.26 -16.18
CA ALA A 117 -15.99 -0.79 -16.42
C ALA A 117 -16.09 0.74 -16.47
N ALA A 118 -15.36 1.43 -15.59
CA ALA A 118 -15.29 2.88 -15.55
C ALA A 118 -14.63 3.44 -16.82
N GLU A 119 -13.47 2.91 -17.21
CA GLU A 119 -12.78 3.33 -18.42
C GLU A 119 -13.61 3.11 -19.70
N GLU A 120 -14.28 1.96 -19.82
CA GLU A 120 -15.05 1.62 -21.01
C GLU A 120 -16.35 2.43 -21.09
N THR A 121 -16.95 2.75 -19.94
CA THR A 121 -18.09 3.69 -19.85
C THR A 121 -17.68 5.10 -20.27
N GLU A 122 -16.52 5.60 -19.82
CA GLU A 122 -16.00 6.91 -20.23
C GLU A 122 -15.67 6.97 -21.73
N LYS A 123 -15.17 5.87 -22.30
CA LYS A 123 -14.88 5.73 -23.74
C LYS A 123 -16.15 5.48 -24.59
N ASN A 124 -17.30 5.25 -23.96
CA ASN A 124 -18.57 4.92 -24.60
C ASN A 124 -18.43 3.77 -25.60
N THR A 125 -17.80 2.68 -25.18
CA THR A 125 -17.63 1.48 -26.01
C THR A 125 -18.83 0.56 -25.91
N THR A 126 -18.97 -0.36 -26.88
CA THR A 126 -20.02 -1.39 -26.84
C THR A 126 -19.86 -2.36 -25.67
N TYR A 127 -18.65 -2.49 -25.11
CA TYR A 127 -18.35 -3.42 -24.03
C TYR A 127 -18.68 -2.86 -22.64
N ALA A 128 -18.89 -1.55 -22.53
CA ALA A 128 -19.13 -0.88 -21.26
C ALA A 128 -20.29 -1.48 -20.44
N GLU A 129 -21.33 -2.02 -21.09
CA GLU A 129 -22.43 -2.67 -20.36
C GLU A 129 -22.02 -4.00 -19.73
N ASP A 130 -21.35 -4.86 -20.49
CA ASP A 130 -20.88 -6.16 -20.01
C ASP A 130 -19.85 -5.98 -18.88
N ASP A 131 -18.93 -5.02 -19.00
CA ASP A 131 -17.92 -4.75 -17.98
C ASP A 131 -18.54 -4.23 -16.67
N ARG A 132 -19.58 -3.38 -16.75
CA ARG A 132 -20.34 -2.95 -15.55
C ARG A 132 -21.04 -4.13 -14.87
N VAL A 133 -21.52 -5.10 -15.65
CA VAL A 133 -22.12 -6.32 -15.09
C VAL A 133 -21.05 -7.17 -14.42
N ALA A 134 -19.88 -7.35 -15.04
CA ALA A 134 -18.75 -8.08 -14.44
C ALA A 134 -18.32 -7.45 -13.11
N ALA A 135 -18.19 -6.12 -13.03
CA ALA A 135 -17.86 -5.40 -11.80
C ALA A 135 -18.91 -5.63 -10.69
N ARG A 136 -20.21 -5.68 -11.02
CA ARG A 136 -21.27 -6.02 -10.07
C ARG A 136 -21.17 -7.46 -9.59
N GLU A 137 -20.97 -8.41 -10.50
CA GLU A 137 -20.92 -9.83 -10.15
C GLU A 137 -19.75 -10.13 -9.20
N GLU A 138 -18.58 -9.53 -9.43
CA GLU A 138 -17.43 -9.70 -8.53
C GLU A 138 -17.63 -8.97 -7.19
N LEU A 139 -18.29 -7.80 -7.19
CA LEU A 139 -18.70 -7.13 -5.94
C LEU A 139 -19.68 -8.00 -5.15
N ASP A 140 -20.67 -8.61 -5.79
CA ASP A 140 -21.64 -9.48 -5.13
C ASP A 140 -20.96 -10.70 -4.49
N LYS A 141 -19.98 -11.32 -5.17
CA LYS A 141 -19.16 -12.40 -4.59
C LYS A 141 -18.37 -11.94 -3.36
N LEU A 142 -17.77 -10.75 -3.43
CA LEU A 142 -17.08 -10.14 -2.30
C LEU A 142 -18.02 -9.92 -1.11
N LEU A 143 -19.24 -9.42 -1.36
CA LEU A 143 -20.24 -9.17 -0.33
C LEU A 143 -20.79 -10.46 0.27
N GLU A 144 -21.04 -11.48 -0.55
CA GLU A 144 -21.49 -12.79 -0.10
C GLU A 144 -20.48 -13.38 0.90
N PHE A 145 -19.20 -13.44 0.52
CA PHE A 145 -18.16 -13.95 1.41
C PHE A 145 -17.97 -13.08 2.66
N TYR A 146 -18.01 -11.75 2.51
CA TYR A 146 -17.93 -10.84 3.65
C TYR A 146 -19.08 -11.05 4.64
N ASN A 147 -20.31 -11.22 4.16
CA ASN A 147 -21.48 -11.47 4.99
C ASN A 147 -21.41 -12.85 5.66
N GLU A 148 -20.94 -13.89 4.96
CA GLU A 148 -20.69 -15.22 5.56
C GLU A 148 -19.74 -15.12 6.76
N VAL A 149 -18.66 -14.34 6.62
CA VAL A 149 -17.70 -14.11 7.72
C VAL A 149 -18.34 -13.32 8.88
N LEU A 150 -19.26 -12.40 8.59
CA LEU A 150 -19.97 -11.63 9.62
C LEU A 150 -21.01 -12.44 10.40
N GLU A 151 -21.64 -13.42 9.76
CA GLU A 151 -22.62 -14.31 10.40
C GLU A 151 -21.99 -15.36 11.32
N GLY A 152 -20.70 -15.63 11.15
CA GLY A 152 -19.93 -16.57 11.96
C GLY A 152 -19.53 -16.06 13.34
N ASP A 153 -18.26 -16.27 13.69
CA ASP A 153 -17.74 -15.93 15.01
C ASP A 153 -17.69 -14.41 15.22
N LYS A 154 -18.37 -13.91 16.26
CA LYS A 154 -18.45 -12.45 16.56
C LYS A 154 -17.08 -11.77 16.68
N ALA A 155 -16.10 -12.43 17.28
CA ALA A 155 -14.75 -11.89 17.41
C ALA A 155 -14.03 -11.76 16.05
N VAL A 156 -14.32 -12.68 15.12
CA VAL A 156 -13.79 -12.64 13.76
C VAL A 156 -14.48 -11.54 12.97
N ALA A 157 -15.81 -11.50 13.03
CA ALA A 157 -16.65 -10.51 12.37
C ALA A 157 -16.27 -9.07 12.73
N GLU A 158 -16.07 -8.78 14.02
CA GLU A 158 -15.68 -7.43 14.48
C GLU A 158 -14.33 -6.99 13.94
N GLU A 159 -13.34 -7.89 13.91
CA GLU A 159 -11.99 -7.54 13.44
C GLU A 159 -11.95 -7.38 11.91
N VAL A 160 -12.62 -8.26 11.16
CA VAL A 160 -12.73 -8.17 9.70
C VAL A 160 -13.48 -6.89 9.31
N LYS A 161 -14.61 -6.60 9.97
CA LYS A 161 -15.37 -5.35 9.78
C LYS A 161 -14.53 -4.11 10.07
N ARG A 162 -13.72 -4.13 11.13
CA ARG A 162 -12.86 -3.00 11.50
C ARG A 162 -11.78 -2.74 10.45
N ARG A 163 -11.21 -3.78 9.84
CA ARG A 163 -10.08 -3.65 8.90
C ARG A 163 -10.51 -3.35 7.48
N ILE A 164 -11.56 -4.01 6.99
CA ILE A 164 -11.91 -3.99 5.55
C ILE A 164 -13.30 -3.42 5.29
N GLY A 165 -14.18 -3.36 6.29
CA GLY A 165 -15.58 -2.92 6.10
C GLY A 165 -15.72 -1.51 5.51
N GLN A 166 -14.76 -0.61 5.73
CA GLN A 166 -14.77 0.70 5.09
C GLN A 166 -14.47 0.62 3.59
N ARG A 167 -13.49 -0.19 3.18
CA ARG A 167 -13.07 -0.33 1.77
C ARG A 167 -14.16 -0.95 0.93
N ILE A 168 -14.84 -1.97 1.46
CA ILE A 168 -15.97 -2.62 0.78
C ILE A 168 -17.08 -1.60 0.50
N ARG A 169 -17.45 -0.79 1.50
CA ARG A 169 -18.45 0.27 1.33
C ARG A 169 -18.04 1.32 0.30
N GLU A 170 -16.77 1.70 0.28
CA GLU A 170 -16.25 2.63 -0.72
C GLU A 170 -16.39 2.07 -2.14
N LEU A 171 -16.08 0.79 -2.34
CA LEU A 171 -16.25 0.11 -3.63
C LEU A 171 -17.73 -0.03 -4.01
N GLU A 172 -18.60 -0.42 -3.08
CA GLU A 172 -20.06 -0.47 -3.30
C GLU A 172 -20.62 0.88 -3.78
N GLN A 173 -20.24 1.97 -3.11
CA GLN A 173 -20.69 3.31 -3.48
C GLN A 173 -20.11 3.75 -4.82
N ALA A 174 -18.87 3.38 -5.13
CA ALA A 174 -18.25 3.68 -6.43
C ALA A 174 -18.97 2.98 -7.59
N VAL A 175 -19.30 1.69 -7.42
CA VAL A 175 -20.07 0.90 -8.41
C VAL A 175 -21.46 1.50 -8.59
N LEU A 176 -22.18 1.80 -7.50
CA LEU A 176 -23.48 2.46 -7.55
C LEU A 176 -23.43 3.82 -8.28
N ALA A 177 -22.42 4.64 -7.98
CA ALA A 177 -22.26 5.95 -8.62
C ALA A 177 -21.99 5.83 -10.13
N LEU A 178 -21.23 4.82 -10.56
CA LEU A 178 -21.00 4.53 -11.97
C LEU A 178 -22.30 4.13 -12.68
N GLU A 179 -23.14 3.32 -12.05
CA GLU A 179 -24.43 2.93 -12.63
C GLU A 179 -25.42 4.08 -12.71
N GLU A 180 -25.42 4.95 -11.70
CA GLU A 180 -26.28 6.13 -11.68
C GLU A 180 -25.86 7.14 -12.76
N SER A 181 -24.56 7.32 -12.99
CA SER A 181 -24.06 8.24 -14.02
C SER A 181 -24.46 7.79 -15.43
N VAL A 182 -24.46 6.48 -15.70
CA VAL A 182 -24.93 5.91 -16.96
C VAL A 182 -26.44 6.15 -17.16
N LYS A 183 -27.25 5.93 -16.12
CA LYS A 183 -28.72 6.10 -16.20
C LYS A 183 -29.15 7.55 -16.49
N HIS A 184 -28.35 8.54 -16.09
CA HIS A 184 -28.64 9.97 -16.31
C HIS A 184 -27.92 10.56 -17.54
N GLY A 185 -27.05 9.79 -18.19
CA GLY A 185 -26.18 10.25 -19.27
C GLY A 185 -26.73 10.08 -20.69
N ASP A 186 -27.97 9.62 -20.85
CA ASP A 186 -28.68 9.46 -22.14
C ASP A 186 -29.67 10.62 -22.40
#